data_AF-A0A845PSG6-F1
#
_entry.id   AF-A0A845PSG6-F1
#
_cell.length_a   1.000
_cell.length_b   1.000
_cell.length_c   1.000
_cell.angle_alpha   90.00
_cell.angle_beta   90.00
_cell.angle_gamma   90.00
#
_symmetry.space_group_name_H-M   'P 1'
#
loop_
_entity.id
_entity.type
_entity.pdbx_description
1 polymer ?
#
loop_
_entity_poly.entity_id
_entity_poly.type
_entity_poly.pdbx_seq_one_letter_code
_entity_poly.pdbx_strand_id
1 'polypeptide(L)'
;MESNRQRKIGQLIQEDLAEFFRQQAANAGRGLLITVSGVRVSADLGIAKVYLSIFPPELRKGVMKEVEENKTVYRNFIGQKMAKQVRVIPQLNFYLDTTLDDAERVEKELKGEGDNPIL
;
A
#
# COMPACT_ATOMS: atom_id res chain seq x y z
N MET A 1 -16.06 12.07 -8.54
CA MET A 1 -16.23 12.01 -7.08
C MET A 1 -16.29 10.55 -6.66
N GLU A 2 -15.61 10.18 -5.57
CA GLU A 2 -15.63 8.82 -5.04
C GLU A 2 -16.98 8.53 -4.36
N SER A 3 -17.57 7.37 -4.61
CA SER A 3 -18.83 6.97 -3.97
C SER A 3 -18.64 6.60 -2.50
N ASN A 4 -19.70 6.74 -1.69
CA ASN A 4 -19.69 6.26 -0.30
C ASN A 4 -19.34 4.77 -0.20
N ARG A 5 -19.71 3.98 -1.21
CA ARG A 5 -19.39 2.55 -1.27
C ARG A 5 -17.90 2.29 -1.51
N GLN A 6 -17.27 3.04 -2.41
CA GLN A 6 -15.82 2.98 -2.62
C GLN A 6 -15.05 3.33 -1.34
N ARG A 7 -15.43 4.44 -0.70
CA ARG A 7 -14.80 4.88 0.56
C ARG A 7 -14.92 3.82 1.65
N LYS A 8 -16.10 3.23 1.81
CA LYS A 8 -16.34 2.20 2.84
C LYS A 8 -15.52 0.94 2.58
N ILE A 9 -15.46 0.48 1.33
CA ILE A 9 -14.66 -0.70 0.96
C ILE A 9 -13.17 -0.41 1.14
N GLY A 10 -12.69 0.76 0.70
CA GLY A 10 -11.30 1.18 0.87
C GLY A 10 -10.90 1.21 2.33
N GLN A 11 -11.72 1.79 3.20
CA GLN A 11 -11.46 1.85 4.64
C GLN A 11 -11.36 0.45 5.27
N LEU A 12 -12.29 -0.45 4.94
CA LEU A 12 -12.28 -1.81 5.49
C LEU A 12 -11.03 -2.59 5.04
N ILE A 13 -10.68 -2.50 3.75
CA ILE A 13 -9.45 -3.11 3.22
C ILE A 13 -8.21 -2.53 3.92
N GLN A 14 -8.19 -1.21 4.14
CA GLN A 14 -7.09 -0.54 4.81
C GLN A 14 -6.91 -1.02 6.25
N GLU A 15 -8.00 -1.09 7.02
CA GLU A 15 -7.99 -1.55 8.41
C GLU A 15 -7.50 -3.00 8.52
N ASP A 16 -8.05 -3.90 7.69
CA ASP A 16 -7.70 -5.32 7.71
C ASP A 16 -6.26 -5.58 7.28
N LEU A 17 -5.80 -4.93 6.21
CA LEU A 17 -4.41 -5.08 5.75
C LEU A 17 -3.42 -4.45 6.74
N ALA A 18 -3.77 -3.31 7.36
CA ALA A 18 -2.91 -2.68 8.36
C ALA A 18 -2.71 -3.60 9.58
N GLU A 19 -3.78 -4.27 10.03
CA GLU A 19 -3.67 -5.27 11.08
C GLU A 19 -2.80 -6.46 10.66
N PHE A 20 -3.04 -7.01 9.47
CA PHE A 20 -2.28 -8.14 8.95
C PHE A 20 -0.78 -7.83 8.84
N PHE A 21 -0.42 -6.70 8.24
CA PHE A 21 0.96 -6.30 8.04
C PHE A 21 1.67 -5.98 9.37
N ARG A 22 0.98 -5.38 10.35
CA ARG A 22 1.55 -5.18 11.69
C ARG A 22 1.93 -6.52 12.34
N GLN A 23 1.06 -7.52 12.27
CA GLN A 23 1.33 -8.84 12.84
C GLN A 23 2.49 -9.55 12.12
N GLN A 24 2.51 -9.52 10.78
CA GLN A 24 3.63 -10.05 10.00
C GLN A 24 4.96 -9.38 10.35
N ALA A 25 4.97 -8.05 10.41
CA ALA A 25 6.17 -7.27 10.68
C ALA A 25 6.73 -7.54 12.08
N ALA A 26 5.86 -7.68 13.09
CA ALA A 26 6.25 -8.07 14.44
C ALA A 26 6.92 -9.46 14.48
N ASN A 27 6.41 -10.41 13.69
CA ASN A 27 6.97 -11.77 13.61
C ASN A 27 8.31 -11.84 12.85
N ALA A 28 8.59 -10.89 11.96
CA ALA A 28 9.81 -10.87 11.16
C ALA A 28 11.09 -10.52 11.95
N GLY A 29 10.97 -10.00 13.18
CA GLY A 29 12.07 -9.82 14.14
C GLY A 29 13.16 -8.81 13.76
N ARG A 30 13.05 -8.13 12.61
CA ARG A 30 14.10 -7.27 12.02
C ARG A 30 13.89 -5.76 12.17
N GLY A 31 13.03 -5.33 13.10
CA GLY A 31 12.64 -3.91 13.20
C GLY A 31 11.88 -3.40 11.96
N LEU A 32 11.30 -4.33 11.19
CA LEU A 32 10.49 -4.05 10.01
C LEU A 32 9.19 -3.37 10.44
N LEU A 33 8.82 -2.30 9.76
CA LEU A 33 7.54 -1.63 9.87
C LEU A 33 6.91 -1.56 8.48
N ILE A 34 5.69 -2.09 8.37
CA ILE A 34 4.87 -1.99 7.16
C ILE A 34 3.58 -1.28 7.55
N THR A 35 3.31 -0.15 6.90
CA THR A 35 2.12 0.67 7.14
C THR A 35 1.30 0.79 5.87
N VAL A 36 -0.02 0.60 5.96
CA VAL A 36 -0.94 0.87 4.85
C VAL A 36 -1.32 2.35 4.91
N SER A 37 -0.68 3.18 4.08
CA SER A 37 -0.88 4.64 4.08
C SER A 37 -2.18 5.06 3.42
N GLY A 38 -2.69 4.26 2.49
CA GLY A 38 -4.00 4.50 1.89
C GLY A 38 -4.48 3.40 0.96
N VAL A 39 -5.78 3.39 0.70
CA VAL A 39 -6.40 2.48 -0.26
C VAL A 39 -7.35 3.26 -1.17
N ARG A 40 -7.19 3.10 -2.49
CA ARG A 40 -8.09 3.69 -3.50
C ARG A 40 -8.79 2.60 -4.30
N VAL A 41 -10.12 2.63 -4.30
CA VAL A 41 -10.95 1.63 -4.98
C VAL A 41 -11.45 2.20 -6.31
N SER A 42 -11.35 1.42 -7.39
CA SER A 42 -11.89 1.79 -8.70
C SER A 42 -13.41 1.97 -8.68
N ALA A 43 -13.95 2.73 -9.63
CA ALA A 43 -15.38 3.04 -9.68
C ALA A 43 -16.27 1.80 -9.87
N ASP A 44 -15.76 0.79 -10.56
CA ASP A 44 -16.39 -0.53 -10.75
C ASP A 44 -16.20 -1.48 -9.55
N LEU A 45 -15.43 -1.07 -8.53
CA LEU A 45 -15.09 -1.84 -7.33
C LEU A 45 -14.29 -3.12 -7.61
N GLY A 46 -13.75 -3.27 -8.81
CA GLY A 46 -12.98 -4.44 -9.23
C GLY A 46 -11.52 -4.42 -8.79
N ILE A 47 -10.96 -3.24 -8.51
CA ILE A 47 -9.54 -3.04 -8.19
C ILE A 47 -9.41 -2.14 -6.96
N ALA A 48 -8.53 -2.52 -6.04
CA ALA A 48 -8.09 -1.71 -4.91
C ALA A 48 -6.58 -1.50 -5.01
N LYS A 49 -6.19 -0.23 -5.18
CA LYS A 49 -4.79 0.20 -5.11
C LYS A 49 -4.43 0.45 -3.66
N VAL A 50 -3.51 -0.34 -3.13
CA VAL A 50 -3.07 -0.29 -1.74
C VAL A 50 -1.68 0.34 -1.71
N TYR A 51 -1.53 1.43 -0.97
CA TYR A 51 -0.26 2.13 -0.81
C TYR A 51 0.38 1.72 0.51
N LEU A 52 1.65 1.30 0.44
CA LEU A 52 2.42 0.79 1.56
C LEU A 52 3.64 1.67 1.80
N SER A 53 3.83 2.08 3.05
CA SER A 53 5.09 2.63 3.54
C SER A 53 5.86 1.53 4.28
N ILE A 54 7.12 1.32 3.92
CA ILE A 54 7.97 0.27 4.46
C ILE A 54 9.25 0.91 5.01
N PHE A 55 9.56 0.57 6.26
CA PHE A 55 10.77 0.98 6.96
C PHE A 55 11.47 -0.24 7.58
N PRO A 56 12.80 -0.33 7.52
CA PRO A 56 13.70 0.63 6.88
C PRO A 56 13.74 0.52 5.33
N PRO A 57 14.14 1.59 4.60
CA PRO A 57 14.02 1.68 3.15
C PRO A 57 14.72 0.58 2.35
N GLU A 58 15.85 0.07 2.84
CA GLU A 58 16.62 -1.00 2.21
C GLU A 58 15.82 -2.31 2.08
N LEU A 59 14.81 -2.51 2.91
CA LEU A 59 13.93 -3.68 2.85
C LEU A 59 12.78 -3.52 1.86
N ARG A 60 12.49 -2.31 1.36
CA ARG A 60 11.34 -1.99 0.49
C ARG A 60 11.22 -2.97 -0.67
N LYS A 61 12.32 -3.20 -1.41
CA LYS A 61 12.31 -4.07 -2.61
C LYS A 61 12.00 -5.53 -2.27
N GLY A 62 12.60 -6.05 -1.20
CA GLY A 62 12.40 -7.43 -0.76
C GLY A 62 10.98 -7.65 -0.26
N VAL A 63 10.50 -6.76 0.61
CA VAL A 63 9.15 -6.81 1.18
C VAL A 63 8.09 -6.63 0.09
N MET A 64 8.25 -5.69 -0.83
CA MET A 64 7.29 -5.52 -1.93
C MET A 64 7.19 -6.75 -2.82
N LYS A 65 8.31 -7.46 -3.06
CA LYS A 65 8.30 -8.71 -3.81
C LYS A 65 7.50 -9.80 -3.07
N GLU A 66 7.76 -9.96 -1.77
CA GLU A 66 7.05 -10.91 -0.93
C GLU A 66 5.54 -10.59 -0.86
N VAL A 67 5.18 -9.30 -0.76
CA VAL A 67 3.79 -8.85 -0.77
C VAL A 67 3.12 -9.21 -2.09
N GLU A 68 3.78 -8.99 -3.23
CA GLU A 68 3.20 -9.31 -4.54
C GLU A 68 3.01 -10.82 -4.73
N GLU A 69 3.96 -11.64 -4.27
CA GLU A 69 3.87 -13.10 -4.30
C GLU A 69 2.71 -13.63 -3.44
N ASN A 70 2.44 -12.97 -2.31
CA ASN A 70 1.40 -13.37 -1.36
C ASN A 70 0.04 -12.67 -1.57
N LYS A 71 -0.15 -11.91 -2.65
CA LYS A 71 -1.39 -11.13 -2.88
C LYS A 71 -2.68 -11.94 -2.78
N THR A 72 -2.65 -13.20 -3.21
CA THR A 72 -3.80 -14.12 -3.14
C THR A 72 -4.18 -14.43 -1.70
N VAL A 73 -3.19 -14.58 -0.82
CA VAL A 73 -3.41 -14.81 0.62
C VAL A 73 -4.11 -13.61 1.24
N TYR A 74 -3.65 -12.39 0.94
CA TYR A 74 -4.26 -11.16 1.45
C TYR A 74 -5.70 -10.98 0.97
N ARG A 75 -5.95 -11.27 -0.31
CA ARG A 75 -7.31 -11.26 -0.87
C ARG A 75 -8.21 -12.27 -0.17
N ASN A 76 -7.73 -13.48 0.08
CA ASN A 76 -8.50 -14.51 0.78
C ASN A 76 -8.79 -14.14 2.24
N PHE A 77 -7.80 -13.58 2.94
CA PHE A 77 -7.93 -13.08 4.31
C PHE A 77 -9.03 -12.02 4.42
N ILE A 78 -8.96 -10.99 3.55
CA ILE A 78 -10.01 -9.96 3.45
C ILE A 78 -11.36 -10.60 3.12
N GLY A 79 -11.37 -11.59 2.22
CA GLY A 79 -12.59 -12.28 1.84
C GLY A 79 -13.31 -12.98 2.97
N GLN A 80 -12.58 -13.62 3.87
CA GLN A 80 -13.16 -14.27 5.04
C GLN A 80 -13.78 -13.25 6.01
N LYS A 81 -13.10 -12.12 6.23
CA LYS A 81 -13.59 -11.05 7.11
C LYS A 81 -14.77 -10.27 6.51
N MET A 82 -14.74 -10.04 5.19
CA MET A 82 -15.69 -9.18 4.48
C MET A 82 -16.79 -9.94 3.73
N ALA A 83 -16.86 -11.28 3.84
CA ALA A 83 -17.80 -12.13 3.09
C ALA A 83 -19.27 -11.68 3.18
N LYS A 84 -19.68 -11.09 4.33
CA LYS A 84 -21.04 -10.60 4.56
C LYS A 84 -21.27 -9.16 4.09
N GLN A 85 -20.19 -8.42 3.81
CA GLN A 85 -20.23 -6.97 3.51
C GLN A 85 -20.01 -6.69 2.02
N VAL A 86 -19.37 -7.61 1.29
CA VAL A 86 -19.03 -7.40 -0.12
C VAL A 86 -19.28 -8.65 -0.95
N ARG A 87 -20.01 -8.48 -2.06
CA ARG A 87 -20.31 -9.56 -3.00
C ARG A 87 -19.08 -10.03 -3.79
N VAL A 88 -18.15 -9.12 -4.07
CA VAL A 88 -16.91 -9.37 -4.81
C VAL A 88 -15.79 -8.60 -4.14
N ILE A 89 -14.70 -9.30 -3.82
CA ILE A 89 -13.49 -8.67 -3.29
C ILE A 89 -12.69 -8.12 -4.47
N PRO A 90 -12.28 -6.84 -4.44
CA PRO A 90 -11.43 -6.28 -5.49
C PRO A 90 -10.10 -7.03 -5.57
N GLN A 91 -9.49 -6.99 -6.76
CA GLN A 91 -8.08 -7.33 -6.91
C GLN A 91 -7.23 -6.30 -6.17
N LEU A 92 -6.26 -6.79 -5.39
CA LEU A 92 -5.35 -5.94 -4.62
C LEU A 92 -4.10 -5.69 -5.45
N ASN A 93 -3.79 -4.42 -5.68
CA ASN A 93 -2.57 -3.99 -6.34
C ASN A 93 -1.77 -3.15 -5.35
N PHE A 94 -0.56 -3.59 -5.03
CA PHE A 94 0.28 -2.95 -4.03
C PHE A 94 1.25 -1.97 -4.67
N TYR A 95 1.41 -0.81 -4.05
CA TYR A 95 2.31 0.25 -4.47
C TYR A 95 3.11 0.73 -3.27
N LEU A 96 4.39 1.00 -3.47
CA LEU A 96 5.18 1.70 -2.47
C LEU A 96 4.74 3.16 -2.43
N ASP A 97 4.50 3.68 -1.24
CA ASP A 97 4.24 5.10 -1.02
C ASP A 97 5.56 5.85 -0.91
N THR A 98 6.05 6.35 -2.05
CA THR A 98 7.27 7.15 -2.15
C THR A 98 7.00 8.64 -2.00
N THR A 99 5.78 9.07 -1.65
CA THR A 99 5.46 10.51 -1.62
C THR A 99 6.38 11.32 -0.70
N LEU A 100 6.92 10.72 0.35
CA LEU A 100 7.96 11.34 1.19
C LEU A 100 9.32 11.44 0.50
N ASP A 101 9.73 10.40 -0.24
CA ASP A 101 11.00 10.38 -0.97
C ASP A 101 10.97 11.35 -2.19
N ASP A 102 9.80 11.47 -2.83
CA ASP A 102 9.59 12.33 -3.99
C ASP A 102 9.57 13.82 -3.62
N ALA A 103 9.08 14.17 -2.41
CA ALA A 103 9.11 15.53 -1.91
C ALA A 103 10.55 16.04 -1.69
N GLU A 104 11.43 15.21 -1.13
CA GLU A 104 12.85 15.55 -0.95
C GLU A 104 13.59 15.71 -2.28
N ARG A 105 13.26 14.88 -3.27
CA ARG A 105 13.83 14.98 -4.61
C ARG A 105 13.39 16.28 -5.29
N VAL A 106 12.10 16.60 -5.27
CA VAL A 106 11.57 17.84 -5.84
C VAL A 106 12.17 19.06 -5.12
N GLU A 107 12.31 19.03 -3.80
CA GLU A 107 12.92 20.12 -3.04
C GLU A 107 14.41 20.32 -3.38
N LYS A 108 15.16 19.23 -3.61
CA LYS A 108 16.57 19.29 -4.08
C LYS A 108 16.68 19.82 -5.51
N GLU A 109 15.78 19.41 -6.41
CA GLU A 109 15.72 19.94 -7.78
C GLU A 109 15.35 21.44 -7.79
N LEU A 110 14.43 21.87 -6.90
CA LEU A 110 14.04 23.28 -6.75
C LEU A 110 15.12 24.16 -6.09
N LYS A 111 16.00 23.57 -5.27
CA LYS A 111 17.16 24.25 -4.64
C LYS A 111 18.39 24.33 -5.54
N GLY A 112 18.34 23.78 -6.75
CA GLY A 112 19.44 23.86 -7.73
C GLY A 112 20.64 22.97 -7.42
N GLU A 113 20.47 21.97 -6.56
CA GLU A 113 21.51 20.98 -6.20
C GLU A 113 21.37 19.68 -7.02
N GLY A 114 20.44 19.65 -7.97
CA GLY A 114 20.32 18.55 -8.93
C GLY A 114 21.38 18.69 -10.03
N ASP A 115 22.21 17.66 -10.21
CA ASP A 115 23.13 17.54 -11.34
C ASP A 115 22.36 17.60 -12.66
N ASN A 116 22.21 18.81 -13.21
CA ASN A 116 21.69 19.01 -14.55
C ASN A 116 22.79 19.64 -15.42
N PRO A 117 23.71 18.84 -15.99
CA PRO A 117 24.70 19.35 -16.92
C PRO A 117 24.10 19.41 -18.33
N ILE A 118 23.07 20.24 -18.59
CA ILE A 118 22.70 20.62 -19.96
C ILE A 118 22.13 22.06 -20.00
N LEU A 119 23.05 23.02 -20.20
CA LEU A 119 22.93 24.05 -21.23
C LEU A 119 24.13 23.89 -22.17
#